data_AF-A0A383C6N1-F1
#
_entry.id   AF-A0A383C6N1-F1
#
_cell.length_a   1.000
_cell.length_b   1.000
_cell.length_c   1.000
_cell.angle_alpha   90.00
_cell.angle_beta   90.00
_cell.angle_gamma   90.00
#
_symmetry.space_group_name_H-M   'P 1'
#
loop_
_entity.id
_entity.type
_entity.pdbx_description
1 polymer ?
#
loop_
_entity_poly.entity_id
_entity_poly.type
_entity_poly.pdbx_seq_one_letter_code
_entity_poly.pdbx_strand_id
1 'polypeptide(L)'
;MKIETPLRELGPIDTTALRDAILTQEEIAWKEDKYRQEEFEVHHATESIIVLFVDLDRWPEVVVSREPGWPRIADAALPIMNQIVQEFYPPGGTVIRAMAAKLLAGNIINPHTDRHPSFHVGHRIHVPITTNPRV
;
A
#
# COMPACT_ATOMS: atom_id res chain seq x y z
N MET A 1 7.73 6.19 -16.01
CA MET A 1 6.74 7.26 -16.31
C MET A 1 7.12 8.48 -15.48
N LYS A 2 7.09 9.70 -16.03
CA LYS A 2 7.14 10.94 -15.22
C LYS A 2 5.73 11.52 -15.20
N ILE A 3 5.19 11.84 -14.03
CA ILE A 3 3.81 12.34 -13.93
C ILE A 3 3.68 13.85 -14.06
N GLU A 4 4.79 14.60 -14.11
CA GLU A 4 4.90 16.08 -14.26
C GLU A 4 4.16 16.92 -13.20
N THR A 5 3.25 16.31 -12.45
CA THR A 5 2.45 16.86 -11.35
C THR A 5 2.69 16.07 -10.06
N PRO A 6 2.44 16.65 -8.88
CA PRO A 6 2.61 15.95 -7.60
C PRO A 6 1.58 14.84 -7.38
N LEU A 7 0.40 14.96 -8.01
CA LEU A 7 -0.70 14.00 -7.96
C LEU A 7 -1.29 13.86 -9.36
N ARG A 8 -1.65 12.63 -9.74
CA ARG A 8 -2.41 12.33 -10.95
C ARG A 8 -3.52 11.35 -10.61
N GLU A 9 -4.75 11.70 -10.96
CA GLU A 9 -5.88 10.77 -10.90
C GLU A 9 -5.81 9.79 -12.07
N LEU A 10 -5.95 8.50 -11.78
CA LEU A 10 -5.94 7.42 -12.78
C LEU A 10 -7.35 7.02 -13.23
N GLY A 11 -8.39 7.57 -12.60
CA GLY A 11 -9.78 7.24 -12.89
C GLY A 11 -10.34 6.14 -11.99
N PRO A 12 -11.62 5.76 -12.20
CA PRO A 12 -12.30 4.77 -11.39
C PRO A 12 -11.79 3.35 -11.70
N ILE A 13 -11.77 2.51 -10.67
CA ILE A 13 -11.50 1.08 -10.78
C ILE A 13 -12.50 0.33 -9.89
N ASP A 14 -12.97 -0.83 -10.34
CA ASP A 14 -13.86 -1.66 -9.51
C ASP A 14 -13.05 -2.30 -8.39
N THR A 15 -13.27 -1.85 -7.16
CA THR A 15 -12.59 -2.35 -5.97
C THR A 15 -13.44 -3.32 -5.18
N THR A 16 -14.62 -3.74 -5.67
CA THR A 16 -15.61 -4.50 -4.89
C THR A 16 -15.01 -5.74 -4.22
N ALA A 17 -14.33 -6.60 -4.99
CA ALA A 17 -13.71 -7.81 -4.44
C ALA A 17 -12.59 -7.50 -3.44
N LEU A 18 -11.76 -6.50 -3.72
CA LEU A 18 -10.68 -6.07 -2.83
C LEU A 18 -11.22 -5.47 -1.53
N ARG A 19 -12.24 -4.63 -1.63
CA ARG A 19 -12.92 -4.02 -0.49
C ARG A 19 -13.51 -5.09 0.41
N ASP A 20 -14.26 -6.04 -0.15
CA ASP A 20 -14.90 -7.09 0.64
C ASP A 20 -13.83 -7.99 1.29
N ALA A 21 -12.75 -8.33 0.59
CA ALA A 21 -11.63 -9.09 1.15
C ALA A 21 -10.91 -8.35 2.29
N ILE A 22 -10.77 -7.02 2.22
CA ILE A 22 -10.16 -6.21 3.28
C ILE A 22 -11.10 -6.04 4.47
N LEU A 23 -12.39 -5.76 4.23
CA LEU A 23 -13.37 -5.49 5.30
C LEU A 23 -13.77 -6.73 6.09
N THR A 24 -13.55 -7.93 5.53
CA THR A 24 -13.76 -9.21 6.23
C THR A 24 -12.56 -9.67 7.06
N GLN A 25 -11.44 -8.93 7.02
CA GLN A 25 -10.26 -9.30 7.82
C GLN A 25 -10.53 -9.13 9.31
N GLU A 26 -10.14 -10.14 10.08
CA GLU A 26 -10.15 -10.11 11.53
C GLU A 26 -9.17 -9.05 12.07
N GLU A 27 -9.46 -8.56 13.28
CA GLU A 27 -8.62 -7.57 13.97
C GLU A 27 -7.15 -8.03 14.12
N ILE A 28 -6.91 -9.34 14.23
CA ILE A 28 -5.55 -9.88 14.34
C ILE A 28 -4.72 -9.58 13.08
N ALA A 29 -5.33 -9.60 11.89
CA ALA A 29 -4.64 -9.34 10.62
C ALA A 29 -4.00 -7.94 10.61
N TRP A 30 -4.67 -6.96 11.21
CA TRP A 30 -4.22 -5.57 11.30
C TRP A 30 -3.07 -5.36 12.30
N LYS A 31 -2.74 -6.41 13.09
CA LYS A 31 -1.73 -6.41 14.16
C LYS A 31 -0.65 -7.48 13.96
N GLU A 32 -0.69 -8.22 12.86
CA GLU A 32 0.31 -9.25 12.52
C GLU A 32 1.68 -8.64 12.23
N ASP A 33 1.71 -7.44 11.67
CA ASP A 33 2.94 -6.71 11.39
C ASP A 33 3.32 -5.80 12.56
N LYS A 34 3.95 -6.40 13.58
CA LYS A 34 4.48 -5.66 14.73
C LYS A 34 5.73 -4.86 14.41
N TYR A 35 6.46 -5.23 13.36
CA TYR A 35 7.74 -4.60 13.00
C TYR A 35 7.56 -3.11 12.66
N ARG A 36 6.51 -2.74 11.90
CA ARG A 36 6.24 -1.31 11.62
C ARG A 36 5.61 -0.53 12.77
N GLN A 37 4.86 -1.20 13.66
CA GLN A 37 4.23 -0.52 14.79
C GLN A 37 5.24 -0.18 15.89
N GLU A 38 6.26 -1.01 16.08
CA GLU A 38 7.27 -0.85 17.13
C GLU A 38 8.47 0.03 16.70
N GLU A 39 8.87 0.05 15.41
CA GLU A 39 10.05 0.83 14.97
C GLU A 39 9.77 2.27 14.53
N PHE A 40 8.51 2.66 14.29
CA PHE A 40 8.17 4.00 13.80
C PHE A 40 7.09 4.66 14.68
N GLU A 41 7.49 5.52 15.62
CA GLU A 41 6.60 6.29 16.52
C GLU A 41 5.42 7.00 15.79
N VAL A 42 5.59 7.33 14.50
CA VAL A 42 4.59 7.97 13.63
C VAL A 42 3.47 7.04 13.13
N HIS A 43 3.59 5.72 13.33
CA HIS A 43 2.62 4.73 12.84
C HIS A 43 1.61 4.25 13.88
N HIS A 44 1.61 4.77 15.11
CA HIS A 44 0.60 4.43 16.13
C HIS A 44 -0.85 4.73 15.71
N ALA A 45 -1.03 5.66 14.76
CA ALA A 45 -2.33 6.09 14.24
C ALA A 45 -2.87 5.19 13.11
N THR A 46 -2.04 4.30 12.56
CA THR A 46 -2.34 3.53 11.35
C THR A 46 -2.09 2.05 11.56
N GLU A 47 -3.08 1.23 11.23
CA GLU A 47 -2.92 -0.22 11.15
C GLU A 47 -2.73 -0.63 9.68
N SER A 48 -2.01 -1.72 9.44
CA SER A 48 -1.76 -2.18 8.08
C SER A 48 -1.69 -3.69 7.96
N ILE A 49 -2.17 -4.19 6.82
CA ILE A 49 -1.99 -5.58 6.37
C ILE A 49 -0.99 -5.52 5.22
N ILE A 50 0.27 -5.90 5.47
CA ILE A 50 1.32 -5.86 4.45
C ILE A 50 1.27 -7.11 3.59
N VAL A 51 1.24 -6.93 2.28
CA VAL A 51 1.10 -8.00 1.27
C VAL A 51 2.44 -8.27 0.60
N LEU A 52 3.12 -7.20 0.21
CA LEU A 52 4.45 -7.22 -0.41
C LEU A 52 5.31 -6.17 0.26
N PHE A 53 6.58 -6.50 0.49
CA PHE A 53 7.58 -5.54 0.93
C PHE A 53 8.92 -5.84 0.28
N VAL A 54 9.71 -4.81 0.04
CA VAL A 54 11.06 -4.94 -0.52
C VAL A 54 12.07 -4.89 0.62
N ASP A 55 13.05 -5.78 0.54
CA ASP A 55 14.21 -5.78 1.42
C ASP A 55 14.96 -4.45 1.30
N LEU A 56 14.92 -3.65 2.36
CA LEU A 56 15.54 -2.32 2.38
C LEU A 56 17.07 -2.41 2.51
N ASP A 57 17.57 -3.45 3.18
CA ASP A 57 19.01 -3.63 3.43
C ASP A 57 19.75 -4.02 2.15
N ARG A 58 19.04 -4.65 1.21
CA ARG A 58 19.57 -5.03 -0.11
C ARG A 58 19.40 -3.95 -1.17
N TRP A 59 18.76 -2.82 -0.85
CA TRP A 59 18.55 -1.74 -1.83
C TRP A 59 19.89 -1.25 -2.42
N PRO A 60 20.03 -1.10 -3.76
CA PRO A 60 18.99 -1.06 -4.79
C PRO A 60 18.64 -2.40 -5.46
N GLU A 61 19.17 -3.53 -4.97
CA GLU A 61 18.72 -4.84 -5.43
C GLU A 61 17.24 -5.04 -5.08
N VAL A 62 16.40 -5.29 -6.09
CA VAL A 62 14.96 -5.41 -5.87
C VAL A 62 14.62 -6.84 -5.47
N VAL A 63 14.60 -7.06 -4.15
CA VAL A 63 14.22 -8.34 -3.54
C VAL A 63 12.92 -8.14 -2.79
N VAL A 64 11.83 -8.70 -3.31
CA VAL A 64 10.47 -8.53 -2.78
C VAL A 64 10.01 -9.81 -2.11
N SER A 65 9.59 -9.72 -0.86
CA SER A 65 9.01 -10.80 -0.07
C SER A 65 7.48 -10.72 -0.03
N ARG A 66 6.87 -11.88 0.16
CA ARG A 66 5.44 -12.01 0.48
C ARG A 66 5.30 -11.94 1.99
N GLU A 67 4.51 -10.98 2.45
CA GLU A 67 4.33 -10.69 3.86
C GLU A 67 3.08 -11.39 4.44
N PRO A 68 2.81 -11.36 5.75
CA PRO A 68 1.67 -12.06 6.37
C PRO A 68 0.30 -11.74 5.77
N GLY A 69 0.13 -10.56 5.16
CA GLY A 69 -1.08 -10.18 4.43
C GLY A 69 -1.23 -10.80 3.04
N TRP A 70 -0.17 -11.42 2.49
CA TRP A 70 -0.22 -12.12 1.20
C TRP A 70 -1.32 -13.18 1.15
N PRO A 71 -1.34 -14.21 2.02
CA PRO A 71 -2.40 -15.22 2.01
C PRO A 71 -3.79 -14.65 2.35
N ARG A 72 -3.89 -13.41 2.84
CA ARG A 72 -5.14 -12.81 3.28
C ARG A 72 -5.90 -12.11 2.17
N ILE A 73 -5.20 -11.31 1.36
CA ILE A 73 -5.85 -10.40 0.40
C ILE A 73 -5.20 -10.39 -0.99
N ALA A 74 -4.12 -11.14 -1.24
CA ALA A 74 -3.42 -11.10 -2.53
C ALA A 74 -4.31 -11.51 -3.71
N ASP A 75 -5.19 -12.50 -3.54
CA ASP A 75 -6.08 -12.97 -4.61
C ASP A 75 -7.02 -11.87 -5.13
N ALA A 76 -7.45 -10.97 -4.24
CA ALA A 76 -8.28 -9.83 -4.60
C ALA A 76 -7.45 -8.60 -5.03
N ALA A 77 -6.22 -8.45 -4.51
CA ALA A 77 -5.36 -7.30 -4.79
C ALA A 77 -4.60 -7.42 -6.12
N LEU A 78 -4.16 -8.63 -6.48
CA LEU A 78 -3.35 -8.88 -7.69
C LEU A 78 -4.06 -8.44 -8.98
N PRO A 79 -5.36 -8.74 -9.22
CA PRO A 79 -6.06 -8.27 -10.41
C PRO A 79 -6.04 -6.75 -10.54
N ILE A 80 -6.28 -6.03 -9.44
CA ILE A 80 -6.29 -4.56 -9.38
C ILE A 80 -4.90 -3.99 -9.65
N MET A 81 -3.87 -4.51 -9.00
CA MET A 81 -2.49 -4.07 -9.22
C MET A 81 -2.06 -4.31 -10.68
N ASN A 82 -2.38 -5.48 -11.22
CA ASN A 82 -2.05 -5.82 -12.61
C ASN A 82 -2.78 -4.90 -13.60
N GLN A 83 -4.07 -4.65 -13.38
CA GLN A 83 -4.84 -3.73 -14.23
C GLN A 83 -4.22 -2.33 -14.24
N ILE A 84 -3.96 -1.74 -13.07
CA ILE A 84 -3.40 -0.39 -12.96
C ILE A 84 -2.02 -0.32 -13.65
N VAL A 85 -1.16 -1.30 -13.42
CA VAL A 85 0.18 -1.33 -14.04
C VAL A 85 0.05 -1.46 -15.56
N GLN A 86 -0.78 -2.36 -16.06
CA GLN A 86 -0.96 -2.58 -17.49
C GLN A 86 -1.54 -1.35 -18.21
N GLU A 87 -2.47 -0.63 -17.58
CA GLU A 87 -3.16 0.49 -18.20
C GLU A 87 -2.34 1.79 -18.16
N PHE A 88 -1.60 2.03 -17.07
CA PHE A 88 -0.99 3.34 -16.83
C PHE A 88 0.55 3.36 -16.88
N TYR A 89 1.21 2.19 -16.97
CA TYR A 89 2.67 2.09 -16.91
C TYR A 89 3.25 1.33 -18.10
N PRO A 90 4.44 1.73 -18.60
CA PRO A 90 5.20 0.90 -19.52
C PRO A 90 5.55 -0.45 -18.87
N PRO A 91 5.65 -1.53 -19.66
CA PRO A 91 6.07 -2.83 -19.15
C PRO A 91 7.49 -2.78 -18.55
N GLY A 92 7.77 -3.71 -17.62
CA GLY A 92 9.08 -3.85 -16.96
C GLY A 92 9.16 -3.24 -15.55
N GLY A 93 8.08 -2.64 -15.05
CA GLY A 93 7.96 -2.25 -13.65
C GLY A 93 7.67 -3.43 -12.72
N THR A 94 7.90 -3.25 -11.42
CA THR A 94 7.55 -4.23 -10.38
C THR A 94 6.93 -3.54 -9.17
N VAL A 95 5.94 -4.19 -8.56
CA VAL A 95 5.34 -3.73 -7.31
C VAL A 95 6.24 -4.13 -6.15
N ILE A 96 6.95 -3.16 -5.59
CA ILE A 96 7.91 -3.38 -4.50
C ILE A 96 7.29 -3.30 -3.10
N ARG A 97 6.09 -2.70 -2.98
CA ARG A 97 5.32 -2.60 -1.73
C ARG A 97 3.83 -2.63 -2.05
N ALA A 98 3.08 -3.43 -1.30
CA ALA A 98 1.63 -3.46 -1.36
C ALA A 98 1.10 -3.70 0.06
N MET A 99 0.10 -2.92 0.48
CA MET A 99 -0.52 -3.05 1.80
C MET A 99 -1.92 -2.45 1.79
N ALA A 100 -2.81 -2.99 2.63
CA ALA A 100 -4.00 -2.27 3.06
C ALA A 100 -3.62 -1.40 4.26
N ALA A 101 -4.04 -0.13 4.26
CA ALA A 101 -3.79 0.81 5.34
C ALA A 101 -5.12 1.31 5.92
N LYS A 102 -5.20 1.38 7.25
CA LYS A 102 -6.37 1.81 8.00
C LYS A 102 -5.97 2.94 8.95
N LEU A 103 -6.51 4.13 8.70
CA LEU A 103 -6.39 5.25 9.62
C LEU A 103 -7.46 5.11 10.72
N LEU A 104 -7.04 5.05 11.97
CA LEU A 104 -7.96 4.92 13.10
C LEU A 104 -8.77 6.20 13.30
N ALA A 105 -10.05 6.05 13.68
CA ALA A 105 -10.96 7.18 13.85
C ALA A 105 -10.40 8.25 14.80
N GLY A 106 -10.48 9.52 14.39
CA GLY A 106 -9.99 10.66 15.17
C GLY A 106 -8.49 10.93 15.07
N ASN A 107 -7.73 10.08 14.37
CA ASN A 107 -6.30 10.31 14.14
C ASN A 107 -6.05 11.15 12.89
N ILE A 108 -4.87 11.79 12.86
CA ILE A 108 -4.38 12.61 11.75
C ILE A 108 -2.97 12.13 11.42
N ILE A 109 -2.66 12.02 10.13
CA ILE A 109 -1.30 11.81 9.66
C ILE A 109 -0.64 13.19 9.55
N ASN A 110 0.32 13.47 10.42
CA ASN A 110 1.05 14.74 10.38
C ASN A 110 1.82 14.88 9.06
N PRO A 111 1.97 16.12 8.53
CA PRO A 111 2.78 16.36 7.34
C PRO A 111 4.20 15.79 7.51
N HIS A 112 4.62 14.94 6.58
CA HIS A 112 5.94 14.31 6.58
C HIS A 112 6.39 13.99 5.15
N THR A 113 7.68 13.66 5.02
CA THR A 113 8.28 13.18 3.78
C THR A 113 8.91 11.82 4.04
N ASP A 114 8.60 10.84 3.21
CA ASP A 114 9.28 9.55 3.23
C ASP A 114 10.73 9.69 2.76
N ARG A 115 11.69 9.19 3.56
CA ARG A 115 13.12 9.47 3.36
C ARG A 115 13.90 8.38 2.61
N HIS A 116 13.41 7.14 2.64
CA HIS A 116 14.15 6.03 2.06
C HIS A 116 14.31 6.19 0.53
N PRO A 117 15.50 5.93 -0.07
CA PRO A 117 15.75 6.16 -1.49
C PRO A 117 14.75 5.51 -2.46
N SER A 118 14.19 4.36 -2.08
CA SER A 118 13.16 3.65 -2.84
C SER A 118 11.88 4.48 -3.07
N PHE A 119 11.59 5.49 -2.22
CA PHE A 119 10.45 6.39 -2.41
C PHE A 119 10.69 7.45 -3.47
N HIS A 120 11.95 7.76 -3.80
CA HIS A 120 12.30 8.76 -4.82
C HIS A 120 12.24 8.22 -6.25
N VAL A 121 12.25 6.89 -6.41
CA VAL A 121 12.33 6.23 -7.73
C VAL A 121 11.08 5.43 -8.09
N GLY A 122 10.11 5.36 -7.18
CA GLY A 122 8.84 4.66 -7.39
C GLY A 122 7.67 5.63 -7.52
N HIS A 123 6.54 5.13 -8.02
CA HIS A 123 5.25 5.81 -7.89
C HIS A 123 4.45 5.14 -6.77
N ARG A 124 3.75 5.95 -5.96
CA ARG A 124 2.78 5.47 -4.97
C ARG A 124 1.37 5.67 -5.51
N ILE A 125 0.62 4.59 -5.58
CA ILE A 125 -0.78 4.60 -6.01
C ILE A 125 -1.63 4.33 -4.78
N HIS A 126 -2.65 5.15 -4.56
CA HIS A 126 -3.67 4.91 -3.54
C HIS A 126 -4.94 4.44 -4.23
N VAL A 127 -5.48 3.32 -3.76
CA VAL A 127 -6.78 2.81 -4.17
C VAL A 127 -7.72 2.96 -2.97
N PRO A 128 -8.62 3.95 -2.96
CA PRO A 128 -9.55 4.15 -1.84
C PRO A 128 -10.51 2.94 -1.71
N ILE A 129 -10.61 2.40 -0.50
CA ILE A 129 -11.45 1.23 -0.19
C ILE A 129 -12.72 1.66 0.55
N THR A 130 -12.55 2.42 1.63
CA THR A 130 -13.61 3.15 2.33
C THR A 130 -13.08 4.55 2.63
N THR A 131 -13.94 5.56 2.48
CA THR A 131 -13.63 6.94 2.86
C THR A 131 -14.85 7.56 3.54
N ASN A 132 -14.68 8.75 4.10
CA ASN A 132 -15.77 9.57 4.63
C ASN A 132 -15.58 11.02 4.14
N PRO A 133 -16.61 11.89 4.19
CA PRO A 133 -16.51 13.24 3.63
C PRO A 133 -15.44 14.17 4.22
N ARG A 134 -14.79 13.77 5.33
CA ARG A 134 -13.71 14.53 5.97
C ARG A 134 -12.32 14.07 5.53
N VAL A 135 -12.23 13.10 4.60
CA VAL A 135 -10.99 12.52 4.05
C VAL A 135 -11.07 12.47 2.54
#